data_AF-A0A9P8VEV8-F1
#
_entry.id   AF-A0A9P8VEV8-F1
#
_cell.length_a   1.000
_cell.length_b   1.000
_cell.length_c   1.000
_cell.angle_alpha   90.00
_cell.angle_beta   90.00
_cell.angle_gamma   90.00
#
_symmetry.space_group_name_H-M   'P 1'
#
loop_
_entity.id
_entity.type
_entity.pdbx_description
1 polymer ?
#
loop_
_entity_poly.entity_id
_entity_poly.type
_entity_poly.pdbx_seq_one_letter_code
_entity_poly.pdbx_strand_id
1 'polypeptide(L)'
;MASEAPQNTLRATYSAPDAEPFAYELPVQAPSSASPTDRAASLARLRATITQVQADINRQLTANMEADKARDAATSGKPVVDDEKEEENYGEEVVAEDD
;
A
#
# COMPACT_ATOMS: atom_id res chain seq x y z
N MET A 1 -22.06 -19.39 30.02
CA MET A 1 -22.29 -18.15 29.25
C MET A 1 -20.94 -17.44 29.14
N ALA A 2 -20.19 -17.64 28.06
CA ALA A 2 -18.93 -16.94 27.85
C ALA A 2 -19.26 -15.51 27.40
N SER A 3 -18.91 -14.52 28.22
CA SER A 3 -19.09 -13.12 27.88
C SER A 3 -18.11 -12.79 26.76
N GLU A 4 -18.65 -12.43 25.59
CA GLU A 4 -17.87 -12.02 24.42
C GLU A 4 -17.06 -10.77 24.78
N ALA A 5 -15.73 -10.89 24.82
CA ALA A 5 -14.86 -9.75 25.09
C ALA A 5 -15.03 -8.71 23.97
N PRO A 6 -15.08 -7.40 24.27
CA PRO A 6 -15.31 -6.36 23.27
C PRO A 6 -14.30 -6.49 22.14
N GLN A 7 -14.74 -6.71 20.91
CA GLN A 7 -13.84 -6.80 19.76
C GLN A 7 -13.65 -5.39 19.21
N ASN A 8 -12.40 -4.92 19.17
CA ASN A 8 -12.07 -3.71 18.41
C ASN A 8 -11.85 -4.11 16.96
N THR A 9 -12.15 -3.22 16.00
CA THR A 9 -11.90 -3.51 14.58
C THR A 9 -10.96 -2.46 14.01
N LEU A 10 -9.88 -2.91 13.36
CA LEU A 10 -9.03 -2.06 12.54
C LEU A 10 -9.62 -2.00 11.14
N ARG A 11 -9.87 -0.78 10.64
CA ARG A 11 -10.48 -0.56 9.34
C ARG A 11 -9.64 0.39 8.49
N ALA A 12 -9.42 0.03 7.24
CA ALA A 12 -8.84 0.90 6.22
C ALA A 12 -9.66 0.76 4.93
N THR A 13 -9.91 1.87 4.24
CA THR A 13 -10.66 1.89 2.98
C THR A 13 -9.96 2.84 2.02
N TYR A 14 -9.75 2.36 0.79
CA TYR A 14 -9.19 3.11 -0.31
C TYR A 14 -10.24 3.23 -1.42
N SER A 15 -10.31 4.42 -2.02
CA SER A 15 -11.17 4.73 -3.15
C SER A 15 -10.47 5.78 -4.00
N ALA A 16 -10.46 5.59 -5.32
CA ALA A 16 -9.99 6.56 -6.29
C ALA A 16 -10.85 6.49 -7.55
N PRO A 17 -10.88 7.55 -8.40
CA PRO A 17 -11.70 7.57 -9.61
C PRO A 17 -11.34 6.50 -10.64
N ASP A 18 -10.04 6.22 -10.80
CA ASP A 18 -9.50 5.38 -11.87
C ASP A 18 -8.88 4.07 -11.37
N ALA A 19 -9.09 3.73 -10.09
CA ALA A 19 -8.58 2.51 -9.48
C ALA A 19 -9.67 1.74 -8.73
N GLU A 20 -9.55 0.41 -8.72
CA GLU A 20 -10.49 -0.45 -8.02
C GLU A 20 -10.40 -0.23 -6.49
N PRO A 21 -11.54 0.02 -5.81
CA PRO A 21 -11.54 0.27 -4.38
C PRO A 21 -11.18 -1.01 -3.62
N PHE A 22 -10.48 -0.85 -2.50
CA PHE A 22 -10.17 -1.95 -1.60
C PHE A 22 -10.37 -1.56 -0.14
N ALA A 23 -10.64 -2.56 0.70
CA ALA A 23 -10.86 -2.35 2.12
C ALA A 23 -10.24 -3.49 2.94
N TYR A 24 -9.75 -3.13 4.11
CA TYR A 24 -9.24 -4.05 5.13
C TYR A 24 -10.10 -3.90 6.38
N GLU A 25 -10.64 -5.01 6.86
CA GLU A 25 -11.35 -5.10 8.14
C GLU A 25 -10.75 -6.25 8.94
N LEU A 26 -10.00 -5.93 9.99
CA LEU A 26 -9.33 -6.92 10.82
C LEU A 26 -9.80 -6.82 12.27
N PRO A 27 -10.29 -7.93 12.86
CA PRO A 27 -10.64 -7.96 14.26
C PRO A 27 -9.37 -7.86 15.12
N VAL A 28 -9.43 -7.02 16.14
CA VAL A 28 -8.37 -6.82 17.13
C VAL A 28 -8.94 -7.23 18.48
N GLN A 29 -8.33 -8.26 19.07
CA GLN A 29 -8.73 -8.73 20.39
C GLN A 29 -8.49 -7.65 21.46
N ALA A 30 -9.55 -7.33 22.21
CA ALA A 30 -9.42 -6.54 23.43
C ALA A 30 -8.47 -7.21 24.44
N PRO A 31 -7.91 -6.40 25.37
CA PRO A 31 -7.20 -6.96 26.51
C PRO A 31 -8.14 -7.82 27.36
N SER A 32 -7.65 -8.98 27.81
CA SER A 32 -8.41 -9.93 28.63
C SER A 32 -8.75 -9.40 30.02
N SER A 33 -8.03 -8.40 30.50
CA SER A 33 -8.31 -7.70 31.75
C SER A 33 -7.78 -6.26 31.71
N ALA A 34 -8.06 -5.48 32.76
CA ALA A 34 -7.50 -4.14 32.93
C ALA A 34 -6.02 -4.15 33.40
N SER A 35 -5.39 -5.33 33.52
CA SER A 35 -3.99 -5.42 33.95
C SER A 35 -3.05 -4.72 32.95
N PRO A 36 -1.98 -4.06 33.44
CA PRO A 36 -1.00 -3.44 32.55
C PRO A 36 -0.38 -4.42 31.54
N THR A 37 -0.17 -5.68 31.95
CA THR A 37 0.38 -6.74 31.10
C THR A 37 -0.56 -7.10 29.95
N ASP A 38 -1.84 -7.33 30.23
CA ASP A 38 -2.83 -7.68 29.20
C ASP A 38 -3.05 -6.51 28.24
N ARG A 39 -3.02 -5.28 28.75
CA ARG A 39 -3.08 -4.06 27.93
C ARG A 39 -1.87 -3.94 27.02
N ALA A 40 -0.65 -4.17 27.53
CA ALA A 40 0.57 -4.14 26.74
C ALA A 40 0.54 -5.22 25.64
N ALA A 41 0.07 -6.43 25.95
CA ALA A 41 -0.06 -7.52 24.98
C ALA A 41 -1.11 -7.23 23.90
N SER A 42 -2.25 -6.63 24.24
CA SER A 42 -3.24 -6.17 23.26
C SER A 42 -2.68 -5.08 22.34
N LEU A 43 -1.96 -4.10 22.88
CA LEU A 43 -1.32 -3.04 22.08
C LEU A 43 -0.19 -3.56 21.18
N ALA A 44 0.60 -4.54 21.64
CA ALA A 44 1.63 -5.17 20.82
C ALA A 44 1.01 -5.89 19.62
N ARG A 45 -0.09 -6.63 19.82
CA ARG A 45 -0.84 -7.28 18.75
C ARG A 45 -1.42 -6.27 17.77
N LEU A 46 -2.07 -5.21 18.27
CA LEU A 46 -2.59 -4.13 17.44
C LEU A 46 -1.49 -3.51 16.57
N ARG A 47 -0.31 -3.22 17.13
CA ARG A 47 0.84 -2.70 16.37
C ARG A 47 1.27 -3.66 15.26
N ALA A 48 1.39 -4.95 15.55
CA ALA A 48 1.74 -5.93 14.54
C ALA A 48 0.71 -5.99 13.40
N THR A 49 -0.59 -5.97 13.74
CA THR A 49 -1.68 -5.93 12.75
C THR A 49 -1.61 -4.66 11.89
N ILE A 50 -1.34 -3.50 12.49
CA ILE A 50 -1.17 -2.24 11.75
C ILE A 50 0.00 -2.33 10.78
N THR A 51 1.16 -2.82 11.22
CA THR A 51 2.34 -2.97 10.34
C THR A 51 2.05 -3.90 9.17
N GLN A 52 1.30 -4.99 9.39
CA GLN A 52 0.88 -5.88 8.33
C GLN A 52 -0.05 -5.19 7.32
N VAL A 53 -1.12 -4.54 7.80
CA VAL A 53 -2.05 -3.81 6.93
C VAL A 53 -1.33 -2.72 6.14
N GLN A 54 -0.38 -2.03 6.74
CA GLN A 54 0.45 -1.05 6.04
C GLN A 54 1.25 -1.69 4.90
N ALA A 55 1.87 -2.85 5.14
CA ALA A 55 2.60 -3.58 4.10
C ALA A 55 1.66 -4.05 2.96
N ASP A 56 0.45 -4.50 3.31
CA ASP A 56 -0.56 -4.94 2.34
C ASP A 56 -1.06 -3.77 1.48
N ILE A 57 -1.36 -2.63 2.10
CA ILE A 57 -1.74 -1.38 1.40
C ILE A 57 -0.62 -0.93 0.47
N ASN A 58 0.63 -0.89 0.94
CA ASN A 58 1.76 -0.47 0.11
C ASN A 58 1.91 -1.37 -1.11
N ARG A 59 1.83 -2.70 -0.92
CA ARG A 59 1.89 -3.65 -2.05
C ARG A 59 0.76 -3.42 -3.05
N GLN A 60 -0.47 -3.22 -2.58
CA GLN A 60 -1.60 -2.98 -3.46
C GLN A 60 -1.46 -1.67 -4.25
N LEU A 61 -1.01 -0.59 -3.58
CA LEU A 61 -0.81 0.69 -4.24
C LEU A 61 0.32 0.64 -5.27
N THR A 62 1.43 -0.06 -4.96
CA THR A 62 2.51 -0.28 -5.92
C THR A 62 2.02 -1.05 -7.14
N ALA A 63 1.24 -2.12 -6.95
CA ALA A 63 0.66 -2.88 -8.06
C ALA A 63 -0.30 -2.02 -8.92
N ASN A 64 -1.10 -1.16 -8.28
CA ASN A 64 -1.96 -0.21 -9.00
C ASN A 64 -1.13 0.79 -9.82
N MET A 65 -0.03 1.31 -9.27
CA MET A 65 0.88 2.22 -10.01
C MET A 65 1.52 1.53 -11.23
N GLU A 66 1.92 0.28 -11.11
CA GLU A 66 2.47 -0.49 -12.24
C GLU A 66 1.40 -0.71 -13.32
N ALA A 67 0.17 -1.04 -12.92
CA ALA A 67 -0.96 -1.17 -13.83
C ALA A 67 -1.31 0.16 -14.52
N ASP A 68 -1.22 1.29 -13.80
CA ASP A 68 -1.43 2.63 -14.33
C ASP A 68 -0.34 2.99 -15.35
N LYS A 69 0.95 2.77 -15.03
CA LYS A 69 2.07 2.97 -15.96
C LYS A 69 1.88 2.17 -17.26
N ALA A 70 1.46 0.91 -17.16
CA ALA A 70 1.20 0.07 -18.34
C ALA A 70 0.02 0.59 -19.18
N ARG A 71 -1.05 1.06 -18.53
CA ARG A 71 -2.21 1.68 -19.20
C ARG A 71 -1.84 2.97 -19.92
N ASP A 72 -1.04 3.82 -19.29
CA ASP A 72 -0.60 5.09 -19.86
C ASP A 72 0.28 4.87 -21.10
N ALA A 73 1.22 3.92 -21.05
CA ALA A 73 2.02 3.57 -22.21
C ALA A 73 1.19 3.00 -23.37
N ALA A 74 0.16 2.19 -23.07
CA ALA A 74 -0.74 1.65 -24.09
C ALA A 74 -1.64 2.73 -24.72
N THR A 75 -2.03 3.76 -23.96
CA THR A 75 -3.00 4.78 -24.41
C THR A 75 -2.34 5.97 -25.10
N SER A 76 -1.13 6.35 -24.66
CA SER A 76 -0.45 7.54 -25.18
C SER A 76 0.42 7.27 -26.42
N GLY A 77 0.60 6.01 -26.82
CA GLY A 77 1.46 5.62 -27.96
C GLY A 77 2.94 5.98 -27.77
N LYS A 78 3.30 6.56 -26.62
CA LYS A 78 4.67 6.75 -26.18
C LYS A 78 5.16 5.40 -25.67
N PRO A 79 6.34 4.91 -26.11
CA PRO A 79 6.90 3.69 -25.56
C PRO A 79 6.96 3.82 -24.04
N VAL A 80 6.71 2.72 -23.33
CA VAL A 80 7.07 2.59 -21.92
C VAL A 80 8.46 3.18 -21.79
N VAL A 81 8.59 4.29 -21.06
CA VAL A 81 9.91 4.85 -20.77
C VAL A 81 10.61 3.75 -20.00
N ASP A 82 11.56 3.12 -20.65
CA ASP A 82 12.41 2.12 -20.04
C ASP A 82 13.34 2.91 -19.14
N ASP A 83 12.97 3.05 -17.87
CA ASP A 83 13.68 3.85 -16.87
C ASP A 83 15.19 3.48 -16.87
N GLU A 84 15.53 2.20 -17.15
CA GLU A 84 16.91 1.71 -17.27
C GLU A 84 17.64 2.28 -18.51
N LYS A 85 16.92 2.50 -19.61
CA LYS A 85 17.46 3.10 -20.84
C LYS A 85 17.56 4.63 -20.76
N GLU A 86 16.72 5.29 -19.96
CA GLU A 86 16.90 6.72 -19.66
C GLU A 86 18.07 6.97 -18.70
N GLU A 87 18.36 6.06 -17.78
CA GLU A 87 19.57 6.15 -16.92
C GLU A 87 20.88 5.98 -17.72
N GLU A 88 20.92 5.15 -18.76
CA GLU A 88 22.09 5.01 -19.64
C GLU A 88 22.41 6.28 -20.45
N ASN A 89 21.40 7.12 -20.73
CA ASN A 89 21.57 8.39 -21.45
C ASN A 89 21.80 9.59 -20.51
N TYR A 90 21.89 9.36 -19.20
CA TYR A 90 22.10 10.41 -18.19
C TYR A 90 23.60 10.80 -18.14
N GLY A 91 24.10 11.40 -19.22
CA GLY A 91 25.51 11.81 -19.31
C GLY A 91 25.99 12.28 -20.68
N GLU A 92 25.24 12.01 -21.76
CA GLU A 92 25.48 12.62 -23.07
C GLU A 92 24.45 13.73 -23.30
N GLU A 93 24.90 14.98 -23.33
CA GLU A 93 24.08 16.03 -23.91
C GLU A 93 23.84 15.65 -25.37
N VAL A 94 22.61 15.26 -25.72
CA VAL A 94 22.21 15.05 -27.11
C VAL A 94 22.27 16.43 -27.78
N VAL A 95 23.44 16.79 -28.28
CA VAL A 95 23.61 17.93 -29.17
C VAL A 95 22.81 17.59 -30.40
N ALA A 96 21.62 18.18 -30.52
CA ALA A 96 20.91 18.23 -31.78
C ALA A 96 21.80 19.01 -32.75
N GLU A 97 22.47 18.31 -33.67
CA GLU A 97 23.06 18.94 -34.85
C GLU A 97 21.89 19.39 -35.74
N ASP A 98 21.53 20.68 -35.64
CA ASP A 98 20.73 21.37 -36.65
C ASP A 98 21.59 21.51 -37.93
N ASP A 99 21.13 20.93 -39.04
CA ASP A 99 21.62 21.17 -40.41
C ASP A 99 20.54 21.93 -41.21
#